data_AF-A0A0B6XZA6-F1
#
_entry.id   AF-A0A0B6XZA6-F1
#
_cell.length_a   1.000
_cell.length_b   1.000
_cell.length_c   1.000
_cell.angle_alpha   90.00
_cell.angle_beta   90.00
_cell.angle_gamma   90.00
#
_symmetry.space_group_name_H-M   'P 1'
#
loop_
_entity.id
_entity.type
_entity.pdbx_description
1 polymer ?
#
loop_
_entity_poly.entity_id
_entity_poly.type
_entity_poly.pdbx_seq_one_letter_code
_entity_poly.pdbx_strand_id
1 'polypeptide(L)' 'HIDLGIKYDPGIGIYGMDFYIVLGRPGFNISQRRRRKSSIGAKHRISKDECMKWFQQKYDGIILPGK' A
#
# COMPACT_ATOMS: atom_id res chain seq x y z
N HIS A 1 10.49 -13.61 -8.39
CA HIS A 1 11.39 -12.43 -8.32
C HIS A 1 12.10 -12.12 -9.63
N ILE A 2 12.27 -13.09 -10.54
CA ILE A 2 12.92 -12.91 -11.85
C ILE A 2 12.16 -11.89 -12.71
N ASP A 3 10.82 -11.89 -12.66
CA ASP A 3 9.96 -10.91 -13.36
C ASP A 3 10.12 -9.46 -12.86
N LEU A 4 10.80 -9.24 -11.72
CA LEU A 4 11.12 -7.91 -11.21
C LEU A 4 12.50 -7.42 -11.69
N GLY A 5 13.12 -8.11 -12.65
CA GLY A 5 14.39 -7.72 -13.27
C GLY A 5 15.63 -8.22 -12.54
N ILE A 6 15.48 -9.04 -11.50
CA ILE A 6 16.60 -9.68 -10.81
C ILE A 6 17.09 -10.86 -11.67
N LYS A 7 18.39 -10.88 -12.01
CA LYS A 7 18.99 -11.95 -12.79
C LYS A 7 18.81 -13.30 -12.09
N TYR A 8 18.48 -14.31 -12.86
CA TYR A 8 18.32 -15.67 -12.36
C TYR A 8 19.68 -16.26 -11.95
N ASP A 9 19.74 -16.81 -10.75
CA ASP A 9 20.84 -17.64 -10.26
C ASP A 9 20.30 -19.05 -9.94
N PRO A 10 20.79 -20.11 -10.63
CA PRO A 10 20.37 -21.50 -10.39
C PRO A 10 20.59 -22.00 -8.96
N GLY A 11 21.48 -21.38 -8.17
CA GLY A 11 21.72 -21.75 -6.77
C GLY A 11 20.67 -21.21 -5.80
N ILE A 12 19.93 -20.17 -6.19
CA ILE A 12 18.94 -19.47 -5.36
C ILE A 12 17.53 -20.04 -5.59
N GLY A 13 17.22 -20.50 -6.81
CA GLY A 13 15.92 -21.06 -7.16
C GLY A 13 14.84 -19.99 -7.41
N ILE A 14 13.57 -20.40 -7.50
CA ILE A 14 12.43 -19.51 -7.81
C ILE A 14 11.67 -19.18 -6.52
N TYR A 15 11.57 -17.89 -6.21
CA TYR A 15 10.79 -17.39 -5.08
C TYR A 15 9.59 -16.54 -5.54
N GLY A 16 8.43 -16.84 -4.94
CA GLY A 16 7.23 -16.00 -4.96
C GLY A 16 7.27 -14.94 -3.86
N MET A 17 6.63 -13.81 -4.10
CA MET A 17 6.55 -12.70 -3.14
C MET A 17 5.16 -12.09 -3.15
N ASP A 18 4.70 -11.70 -1.97
CA ASP A 18 3.47 -10.95 -1.79
C ASP A 18 3.78 -9.50 -1.41
N PHE A 19 3.07 -8.55 -2.02
CA PHE A 19 3.20 -7.13 -1.72
C PHE A 19 1.97 -6.62 -0.96
N TYR A 20 2.21 -5.88 0.11
CA TYR A 20 1.18 -5.12 0.81
C TYR A 20 1.59 -3.66 0.90
N ILE A 21 0.67 -2.76 0.55
CA ILE A 21 0.91 -1.32 0.52
C ILE A 21 -0.05 -0.64 1.48
N VAL A 22 0.49 0.24 2.33
CA VAL A 22 -0.29 1.05 3.28
C VAL A 22 -0.33 2.49 2.79
N LEU A 23 -1.53 3.01 2.53
CA LEU A 23 -1.73 4.43 2.29
C LEU A 23 -1.96 5.17 3.62
N GLY A 24 -1.40 6.37 3.75
CA GLY A 24 -1.56 7.21 4.92
C GLY A 24 -1.60 8.69 4.55
N ARG A 25 -2.38 9.47 5.30
CA ARG A 25 -2.33 10.93 5.22
C ARG A 25 -1.25 11.50 6.14
N PRO A 26 -0.73 12.71 5.87
CA PRO A 26 0.08 13.44 6.84
C PRO A 26 -0.71 13.63 8.14
N GLY A 27 -0.16 13.19 9.28
CA GLY A 27 -0.81 13.30 10.60
C GLY A 27 -1.15 11.96 11.28
N PHE A 28 -0.99 10.83 10.59
CA PHE A 28 -1.25 9.50 11.16
C PHE A 28 -0.35 9.14 12.37
N ASN A 29 0.77 9.83 12.56
CA ASN A 29 1.67 9.60 13.70
C ASN A 29 1.00 9.90 15.07
N ILE A 30 -0.12 10.63 15.11
CA ILE A 30 -0.81 10.94 16.37
C ILE A 30 -1.27 9.70 17.16
N SER A 31 -1.57 8.61 16.45
CA SER A 31 -1.98 7.33 17.03
C SER A 31 -0.80 6.42 17.39
N GLN A 32 0.43 6.76 17.00
CA GLN A 32 1.62 5.95 17.23
C GLN A 32 2.62 6.61 18.19
N ARG A 33 2.67 7.95 18.22
CA ARG A 33 3.59 8.72 19.06
C ARG A 33 3.44 8.41 20.56
N ARG A 34 4.57 8.43 21.27
CA ARG A 34 4.63 8.22 22.73
C ARG A 34 4.00 9.36 23.53
N ARG A 35 4.33 10.60 23.18
CA ARG A 35 3.83 11.80 23.89
C ARG A 35 2.50 12.26 23.29
N ARG A 36 1.49 12.49 24.15
CA ARG A 36 0.15 12.98 23.76
C ARG A 36 -0.50 12.13 22.65
N LYS A 37 -0.47 10.80 22.81
CA LYS A 37 -1.15 9.88 21.89
C LYS A 37 -2.65 10.19 21.84
N SER A 38 -3.24 10.21 20.64
CA SER A 38 -4.68 10.41 20.47
C SER A 38 -5.20 9.59 19.28
N SER A 39 -6.52 9.47 19.19
CA SER A 39 -7.17 8.77 18.08
C SER A 39 -7.16 9.61 16.81
N ILE A 40 -7.19 8.93 15.66
CA ILE A 40 -7.35 9.55 14.36
C ILE A 40 -8.85 9.72 14.10
N GLY A 41 -9.27 10.96 13.84
CA GLY A 41 -10.66 11.29 13.52
C GLY A 41 -11.15 10.60 12.25
N ALA A 42 -12.45 10.27 12.21
CA ALA A 42 -13.04 9.48 11.13
C ALA A 42 -12.80 10.09 9.73
N LYS A 43 -12.97 11.41 9.60
CA LYS A 43 -12.75 12.14 8.34
C LYS A 43 -11.31 12.10 7.84
N HIS A 44 -10.34 11.86 8.72
CA HIS A 44 -8.92 11.79 8.36
C HIS A 44 -8.49 10.38 7.94
N ARG A 45 -9.29 9.35 8.25
CA ARG A 45 -9.03 7.99 7.78
C ARG A 45 -9.27 7.90 6.28
N ILE A 46 -8.52 7.03 5.61
CA ILE A 46 -8.66 6.78 4.17
C ILE A 46 -9.69 5.68 3.99
N SER A 47 -10.66 5.90 3.10
CA SER A 47 -11.66 4.89 2.74
C SER A 47 -11.20 4.06 1.55
N LYS A 48 -11.88 2.92 1.32
CA LYS A 48 -11.61 2.04 0.18
C LYS A 48 -11.74 2.79 -1.16
N ASP A 49 -12.80 3.58 -1.33
CA ASP A 49 -13.07 4.29 -2.58
C ASP A 49 -12.03 5.38 -2.87
N GLU A 50 -11.55 6.05 -1.82
CA GLU A 50 -10.48 7.03 -1.95
C GLU A 50 -9.16 6.37 -2.38
N CYS A 51 -8.83 5.21 -1.80
CA CYS A 51 -7.67 4.42 -2.16
C CYS A 51 -7.72 4.00 -3.65
N MET A 52 -8.87 3.52 -4.11
CA MET A 52 -9.09 3.15 -5.51
C MET A 52 -8.87 4.33 -6.46
N LYS A 53 -9.47 5.49 -6.14
CA LYS A 53 -9.32 6.72 -6.93
C LYS A 53 -7.87 7.20 -6.98
N TRP A 54 -7.16 7.14 -5.85
CA TRP A 54 -5.75 7.52 -5.79
C TRP A 54 -4.86 6.62 -6.66
N PHE A 55 -5.13 5.31 -6.67
CA PHE A 55 -4.41 4.35 -7.50
C PHE A 55 -4.62 4.62 -8.99
N GLN A 56 -5.87 4.88 -9.39
CA GLN A 56 -6.20 5.28 -10.77
C GLN A 56 -5.51 6.58 -11.16
N GLN A 57 -5.53 7.61 -10.29
CA GLN A 57 -4.97 8.92 -10.63
C GLN A 57 -3.44 8.94 -10.72
N LYS A 58 -2.76 8.20 -9.83
CA LYS A 58 -1.29 8.30 -9.73
C LYS A 58 -0.55 7.33 -10.64
N TYR A 59 -1.16 6.17 -10.92
CA TYR A 59 -0.52 5.09 -11.66
C TYR A 59 -1.32 4.64 -12.89
N ASP A 60 -2.39 5.37 -13.25
CA ASP A 60 -3.32 5.02 -14.34
C ASP A 60 -3.83 3.57 -14.23
N GLY A 61 -3.96 3.11 -12.98
CA GLY A 61 -4.24 1.72 -12.68
C GLY A 61 -5.66 1.31 -13.05
N ILE A 62 -5.81 0.27 -13.86
CA ILE A 62 -7.12 -0.27 -14.24
C ILE A 62 -7.65 -1.14 -13.09
N ILE A 63 -8.83 -0.79 -12.57
CA ILE A 63 -9.52 -1.60 -11.54
C ILE A 63 -10.58 -2.43 -12.24
N LEU A 64 -10.39 -3.75 -12.25
CA LEU A 64 -11.37 -4.69 -12.79
C LEU A 64 -12.47 -4.94 -11.74
N PRO A 65 -13.76 -4.77 -12.08
CA PRO A 65 -14.83 -5.17 -11.18
C PRO A 65 -14.75 -6.69 -10.95
N GLY A 66 -14.85 -7.11 -9.69
CA GLY A 66 -14.94 -8.53 -9.35
C GLY A 66 -16.19 -9.15 -9.97
N LYS A 67 -16.10 -10.44 -10.30
CA LYS A 67 -17.26 -11.26 -10.71
C LYS A 67 -18.40 -11.17 -9.72
#